data_AF-A0A6C0GF25-F1
#
_entry.id   AF-A0A6C0GF25-F1
#
_cell.length_a   1.000
_cell.length_b   1.000
_cell.length_c   1.000
_cell.angle_alpha   90.00
_cell.angle_beta   90.00
_cell.angle_gamma   90.00
#
_symmetry.space_group_name_H-M   'P 1'
#
loop_
_entity.id
_entity.type
_entity.pdbx_description
1 polymer ?
#
loop_
_entity_poly.entity_id
_entity_poly.type
_entity_poly.pdbx_seq_one_letter_code
_entity_poly.pdbx_strand_id
1 'polypeptide(L)'
;MIHAYKLTAFLAVLLALAYHVTYSQSVPIKSSVAKGSPFYVKVDQQNSINNQSFDLIKQKIGLGTSDQLVSLQRQSDIGGISHEKLQHYFNGLKVEYGIYKIHAKNGMVEGISGELY
;
A
#
# COMPACT_ATOMS: atom_id res chain seq x y z
N MET A 1 9.54 55.32 -21.55
CA MET A 1 9.04 54.06 -22.16
C MET A 1 9.96 52.84 -21.91
N ILE A 2 10.77 52.82 -20.84
CA ILE A 2 11.76 51.74 -20.55
C ILE A 2 11.36 50.88 -19.32
N HIS A 3 10.28 51.24 -18.63
CA HIS A 3 9.85 50.54 -17.40
C HIS A 3 8.72 49.53 -17.63
N ALA A 4 7.99 49.61 -18.74
CA ALA A 4 6.85 48.74 -19.03
C ALA A 4 7.26 47.30 -19.34
N TYR A 5 8.39 47.09 -20.03
CA TYR A 5 8.84 45.75 -20.43
C TYR A 5 9.45 44.93 -19.27
N LYS A 6 9.94 45.60 -18.22
CA LYS A 6 10.49 44.93 -17.03
C LYS A 6 9.39 44.31 -16.18
N LEU A 7 8.23 44.98 -16.09
CA LEU A 7 7.07 44.50 -15.35
C LEU A 7 6.40 43.31 -16.06
N THR A 8 6.30 43.35 -17.39
CA THR A 8 5.76 42.24 -18.19
C THR A 8 6.69 41.04 -18.22
N ALA A 9 8.02 41.23 -18.27
CA ALA A 9 8.98 40.13 -18.20
C ALA A 9 8.95 39.41 -16.84
N PHE A 10 8.72 40.14 -15.74
CA PHE A 10 8.61 39.56 -14.41
C PHE A 10 7.31 38.75 -14.23
N LEU A 11 6.20 39.20 -14.82
CA LEU A 11 4.91 38.50 -14.77
C LEU A 11 4.91 37.19 -15.57
N ALA A 12 5.67 37.12 -16.67
CA ALA A 12 5.80 35.91 -17.48
C ALA A 12 6.59 34.78 -16.76
N VAL A 13 7.57 35.12 -15.93
CA VAL A 13 8.34 34.14 -15.13
C VAL A 13 7.49 33.58 -13.98
N LEU A 14 6.61 34.39 -13.39
CA LEU A 14 5.70 33.97 -12.33
C LEU A 14 4.60 33.01 -12.82
N LEU A 15 4.14 33.16 -14.07
CA LEU A 15 3.16 32.25 -14.67
C LEU A 15 3.74 30.86 -14.97
N ALA A 16 5.04 30.77 -15.30
CA ALA A 16 5.71 29.51 -15.61
C ALA A 16 5.90 28.59 -14.38
N LEU A 17 5.93 29.15 -13.17
CA LEU A 17 6.10 28.40 -11.92
C LEU A 17 4.81 27.70 -11.44
N ALA A 18 3.65 28.05 -11.99
CA ALA A 18 2.35 27.52 -11.56
C ALA A 18 1.95 26.19 -12.25
N TYR A 19 2.74 25.69 -13.21
CA TYR A 19 2.38 24.50 -14.00
C TYR A 19 2.89 23.16 -13.46
N HIS A 20 3.51 23.12 -12.28
CA HIS A 20 3.88 21.85 -11.65
C HIS A 20 2.71 21.26 -10.85
N VAL A 21 1.59 20.95 -11.52
CA VAL A 21 0.61 20.02 -10.97
C VAL A 21 1.18 18.62 -11.15
N THR A 22 1.73 18.04 -10.09
CA THR A 22 2.12 16.62 -10.07
C THR A 22 0.86 15.78 -10.14
N TYR A 23 0.51 15.31 -11.34
CA TYR A 23 -0.54 14.34 -11.53
C TYR A 23 -0.02 12.98 -11.04
N SER A 24 -0.45 12.55 -9.86
CA SER A 24 -0.19 11.21 -9.36
C SER A 24 -1.04 10.22 -10.17
N GLN A 25 -0.41 9.52 -11.11
CA GLN A 25 -1.06 8.44 -11.85
C GLN A 25 -1.20 7.24 -10.93
N SER A 26 -2.43 6.85 -10.59
CA SER A 26 -2.69 5.53 -10.03
C SER A 26 -2.50 4.50 -11.14
N VAL A 27 -1.29 3.94 -11.23
CA VAL A 27 -1.01 2.81 -12.12
C VAL A 27 -1.96 1.67 -11.73
N PRO A 28 -2.78 1.13 -12.65
CA PRO A 28 -3.52 -0.09 -12.37
C PRO A 28 -2.50 -1.19 -12.09
N ILE A 29 -2.39 -1.57 -10.81
CA ILE A 29 -1.46 -2.59 -10.35
C ILE A 29 -1.88 -3.89 -11.03
N LYS A 30 -1.14 -4.32 -12.06
CA LYS A 30 -1.19 -5.72 -12.51
C LYS A 30 -0.71 -6.57 -11.34
N SER A 31 -1.65 -7.15 -10.61
CA SER A 31 -1.43 -8.07 -9.50
C SER A 31 -0.93 -9.43 -9.99
N SER A 32 0.13 -9.46 -10.79
CA SER A 32 0.82 -10.70 -11.14
C SER A 32 2.05 -10.85 -10.26
N VAL A 33 1.86 -10.93 -8.95
CA VAL A 33 2.89 -11.50 -8.09
C VAL A 33 3.08 -12.93 -8.58
N ALA A 34 4.27 -13.25 -9.07
CA ALA A 34 4.56 -14.59 -9.54
C ALA A 34 4.47 -15.56 -8.35
N LYS A 35 3.87 -16.72 -8.60
CA LYS A 35 3.80 -17.80 -7.62
C LYS A 35 5.22 -18.18 -7.18
N GLY A 36 5.45 -18.30 -5.88
CA GLY A 36 6.78 -18.55 -5.31
C GLY A 36 7.74 -17.36 -5.32
N SER A 37 7.23 -16.12 -5.41
CA SER A 37 8.04 -14.90 -5.28
C SER A 37 7.59 -14.06 -4.09
N PRO A 38 8.52 -13.59 -3.23
CA PRO A 38 8.18 -12.72 -2.13
C PRO A 38 7.67 -11.38 -2.64
N PHE A 39 6.71 -10.81 -1.94
CA PHE A 39 6.13 -9.52 -2.28
C PHE A 39 5.94 -8.64 -1.04
N TYR A 40 5.82 -7.34 -1.29
CA TYR A 40 5.36 -6.36 -0.32
C TYR A 40 4.37 -5.41 -1.00
N VAL A 41 3.19 -5.27 -0.42
CA VAL A 41 2.14 -4.36 -0.88
C VAL A 41 1.89 -3.30 0.19
N LYS A 42 2.07 -2.03 -0.19
CA LYS A 42 1.78 -0.88 0.67
C LYS A 42 0.29 -0.53 0.66
N VAL A 43 -0.26 -0.18 1.82
CA VAL A 43 -1.60 0.37 1.97
C VAL A 43 -1.51 1.88 1.94
N ASP A 44 -2.30 2.52 1.08
CA ASP A 44 -2.33 3.98 0.97
C ASP A 44 -3.10 4.58 2.16
N GLN A 45 -2.55 5.64 2.77
CA GLN A 45 -2.93 6.17 4.09
C GLN A 45 -4.41 6.62 4.22
N GLN A 46 -5.10 6.85 3.10
CA GLN A 46 -6.51 7.26 3.11
C GLN A 46 -7.49 6.16 3.55
N ASN A 47 -7.04 4.90 3.66
CA ASN A 47 -7.88 3.76 4.02
C ASN A 47 -7.64 3.27 5.46
N SER A 48 -7.59 4.21 6.41
CA SER A 48 -7.49 3.94 7.86
C SER A 48 -8.57 2.95 8.31
N ILE A 49 -8.22 2.06 9.23
CA ILE A 49 -8.67 0.66 9.18
C ILE A 49 -9.91 0.39 10.02
N ASN A 50 -10.96 -0.05 9.34
CA ASN A 50 -11.97 -0.95 9.87
C ASN A 50 -11.77 -2.35 9.25
N ASN A 51 -12.55 -3.37 9.65
CA ASN A 51 -12.46 -4.73 9.10
C ASN A 51 -12.50 -4.81 7.55
N GLN A 52 -13.03 -3.81 6.85
CA GLN A 52 -13.11 -3.77 5.39
C GLN A 52 -11.72 -3.58 4.73
N SER A 53 -10.77 -2.95 5.42
CA SER A 53 -9.41 -2.74 4.88
C SER A 53 -8.64 -4.05 4.73
N PHE A 54 -8.94 -5.07 5.53
CA PHE A 54 -8.30 -6.38 5.43
C PHE A 54 -8.77 -7.16 4.19
N ASP A 55 -10.05 -7.05 3.84
CA ASP A 55 -10.58 -7.65 2.61
C ASP A 55 -10.02 -6.96 1.36
N LEU A 56 -9.83 -5.64 1.40
CA LEU A 56 -9.15 -4.91 0.33
C LEU A 56 -7.70 -5.38 0.13
N ILE A 57 -6.98 -5.66 1.23
CA ILE A 57 -5.62 -6.20 1.16
C ILE A 57 -5.62 -7.58 0.51
N LYS A 58 -6.51 -8.50 0.96
CA LYS A 58 -6.66 -9.84 0.36
C LYS A 58 -6.91 -9.77 -1.14
N GLN A 59 -7.83 -8.91 -1.56
CA GLN A 59 -8.14 -8.71 -2.97
C GLN A 59 -6.92 -8.24 -3.77
N LYS A 60 -6.13 -7.30 -3.22
CA LYS A 60 -4.92 -6.77 -3.88
C LYS A 60 -3.84 -7.82 -4.10
N ILE A 61 -3.74 -8.82 -3.22
CA ILE A 61 -2.76 -9.90 -3.32
C ILE A 61 -3.31 -11.15 -4.01
N GLY A 62 -4.54 -11.09 -4.54
CA GLY A 62 -5.15 -12.18 -5.31
C GLY A 62 -5.77 -13.29 -4.47
N LEU A 63 -5.98 -13.08 -3.16
CA LEU A 63 -6.73 -14.01 -2.31
C LEU A 63 -8.24 -13.81 -2.53
N GLY A 64 -8.96 -14.90 -2.72
CA GLY A 64 -10.39 -14.94 -2.97
C GLY A 64 -11.22 -15.31 -1.73
N THR A 65 -12.49 -15.65 -1.97
CA THR A 65 -13.45 -16.00 -0.91
C THR A 65 -13.16 -17.35 -0.23
N SER A 66 -12.45 -18.23 -0.92
CA SER A 66 -12.00 -19.53 -0.40
C SER A 66 -10.76 -19.41 0.48
N ASP A 67 -10.11 -18.26 0.47
CA ASP A 67 -8.88 -18.00 1.21
C ASP A 67 -9.18 -17.38 2.57
N GLN A 68 -8.49 -17.91 3.58
CA GLN A 68 -8.57 -17.43 4.95
C GLN A 68 -7.18 -17.15 5.48
N LEU A 69 -7.03 -16.03 6.17
CA LEU A 69 -5.81 -15.65 6.87
C LEU A 69 -6.10 -15.62 8.36
N VAL A 70 -5.41 -16.46 9.12
CA VAL A 70 -5.62 -16.65 10.56
C VAL A 70 -4.41 -16.12 11.32
N SER A 71 -4.65 -15.26 12.32
CA SER A 71 -3.58 -14.70 13.16
C SER A 71 -2.87 -15.80 13.94
N LEU A 72 -1.55 -15.86 13.82
CA LEU A 72 -0.69 -16.74 14.60
C LEU A 72 -0.04 -16.00 15.77
N GLN A 73 0.45 -14.79 15.50
CA GLN A 73 1.22 -14.03 16.47
C GLN A 73 1.21 -12.56 16.10
N ARG A 74 1.08 -11.68 17.09
CA ARG A 74 1.33 -10.25 16.96
C ARG A 74 2.47 -9.84 17.88
N GLN A 75 3.42 -9.10 17.32
CA GLN A 75 4.54 -8.50 18.05
C GLN A 75 4.48 -6.99 17.84
N SER A 76 4.62 -6.23 18.92
CA SER A 76 4.76 -4.78 18.86
C SER A 76 6.19 -4.41 19.22
N ASP A 77 6.78 -3.54 18.41
CA ASP A 77 8.13 -3.06 18.56
C ASP A 77 8.16 -1.68 19.24
N ILE A 78 9.32 -1.31 19.78
CA ILE A 78 9.54 0.00 20.38
C ILE A 78 9.44 1.06 19.27
N GLY A 79 8.58 2.07 19.46
CA GLY A 79 8.31 3.11 18.46
C GLY A 79 6.96 2.99 17.73
N GLY A 80 6.06 2.14 18.23
CA GLY A 80 4.66 2.07 17.76
C GLY A 80 4.46 1.24 16.50
N ILE A 81 5.49 0.55 16.02
CA ILE A 81 5.39 -0.41 14.91
C ILE A 81 4.88 -1.74 15.46
N SER A 82 4.02 -2.43 14.72
CA SER A 82 3.60 -3.79 15.03
C SER A 82 3.60 -4.69 13.79
N HIS A 83 3.91 -5.94 14.04
CA HIS A 83 4.00 -7.01 13.06
C HIS A 83 3.03 -8.12 13.45
N GLU A 84 2.15 -8.53 12.54
CA GLU A 84 1.23 -9.63 12.76
C GLU A 84 1.46 -10.72 11.71
N LYS A 85 1.83 -11.91 12.18
CA LYS A 85 2.03 -13.11 11.38
C LYS A 85 0.70 -13.84 11.21
N LEU A 86 0.37 -14.18 9.97
CA LEU A 86 -0.86 -14.85 9.57
C LEU A 86 -0.54 -16.16 8.86
N GLN A 87 -1.30 -17.21 9.14
CA GLN A 87 -1.32 -18.46 8.39
C GLN A 87 -2.44 -18.43 7.34
N HIS A 88 -2.13 -18.85 6.12
CA HIS A 88 -3.09 -19.00 5.04
C HIS A 88 -3.70 -20.39 5.00
N TYR A 89 -5.01 -20.41 4.76
CA TYR A 89 -5.82 -21.58 4.50
C TYR A 89 -6.60 -21.39 3.21
N PHE A 90 -6.72 -22.45 2.42
CA PHE A 90 -7.59 -22.50 1.24
C PHE A 90 -8.63 -23.59 1.46
N ASN A 91 -9.92 -23.22 1.43
CA ASN A 91 -11.03 -24.13 1.75
C ASN A 91 -10.84 -24.87 3.09
N GLY A 92 -10.31 -24.17 4.10
CA GLY A 92 -10.05 -24.72 5.43
C GLY A 92 -8.79 -25.60 5.54
N LEU A 93 -8.07 -25.85 4.45
CA LEU A 93 -6.80 -26.58 4.47
C LEU A 93 -5.64 -25.62 4.59
N LYS A 94 -4.70 -25.92 5.48
CA LYS A 94 -3.49 -25.12 5.67
C LYS A 94 -2.68 -25.13 4.37
N VAL A 95 -2.36 -23.95 3.86
CA VAL A 95 -1.40 -23.79 2.76
C VAL A 95 0.00 -23.81 3.35
N GLU A 96 0.78 -24.84 3.02
CA GLU A 96 2.17 -24.92 3.46
C GLU A 96 2.97 -23.74 2.92
N TYR A 97 3.86 -23.19 3.77
CA TYR A 97 4.61 -21.96 3.51
C TYR A 97 3.77 -20.68 3.29
N GLY A 98 2.43 -20.78 3.29
CA GLY A 98 1.49 -19.67 3.17
C GLY A 98 1.47 -18.77 4.41
N ILE A 99 2.56 -18.03 4.62
CA ILE A 99 2.73 -17.10 5.74
C ILE A 99 2.71 -15.67 5.20
N TYR A 100 1.87 -14.84 5.83
CA TYR A 100 1.76 -13.43 5.52
C TYR A 100 2.10 -12.61 6.77
N LYS A 101 2.61 -11.39 6.59
CA LYS A 101 2.92 -10.47 7.68
C LYS A 101 2.29 -9.11 7.42
N ILE A 102 1.41 -8.68 8.31
CA ILE A 102 0.91 -7.31 8.34
C ILE A 102 1.94 -6.44 9.05
N HIS A 103 2.22 -5.27 8.47
CA HIS A 103 3.03 -4.22 9.06
C HIS A 103 2.12 -3.05 9.41
N ALA A 104 2.11 -2.64 10.67
CA ALA A 104 1.34 -1.52 11.15
C ALA A 104 2.21 -0.54 11.95
N LYS A 105 1.81 0.73 11.97
CA LYS A 105 2.44 1.78 12.76
C LYS A 105 1.37 2.63 13.41
N ASN A 106 1.49 2.84 14.72
CA ASN A 106 0.52 3.56 15.54
C ASN A 106 -0.92 3.03 15.37
N GLY A 107 -1.07 1.72 15.21
CA GLY A 107 -2.36 1.06 15.00
C GLY A 107 -2.91 1.09 13.57
N MET A 108 -2.21 1.72 12.62
CA MET A 108 -2.60 1.77 11.20
C MET A 108 -1.75 0.80 10.37
N VAL A 109 -2.37 -0.07 9.56
CA VAL A 109 -1.62 -0.95 8.63
C VAL A 109 -0.99 -0.10 7.53
N GLU A 110 0.32 -0.25 7.40
CA GLU A 110 1.13 0.36 6.35
C GLU A 110 1.31 -0.57 5.16
N GLY A 111 1.24 -1.89 5.37
CA GLY A 111 1.41 -2.85 4.29
C GLY A 111 1.31 -4.32 4.72
N ILE A 112 1.44 -5.20 3.73
CA ILE A 112 1.53 -6.65 3.91
C ILE A 112 2.71 -7.21 3.12
N SER A 113 3.42 -8.17 3.69
CA SER A 113 4.39 -9.00 2.96
C SER A 113 3.97 -10.47 2.99
N GLY A 114 4.44 -11.23 2.01
CA GLY A 114 4.20 -12.66 1.92
C GLY A 114 4.76 -13.25 0.64
N GLU A 115 4.35 -14.48 0.37
CA GLU A 115 4.67 -15.21 -0.85
C GLU A 115 3.44 -16.07 -1.22
N LEU A 116 3.10 -16.12 -2.51
CA LEU A 116 1.93 -16.85 -3.01
C LEU A 116 2.33 -18.31 -3.35
N TYR A 117 1.57 -19.27 -2.83
CA TYR A 117 1.80 -20.72 -2.96
C TYR A 117 0.60 -21.50 -3.49
#